data_AF-A0A3M0CUP1-F1
#
_entry.id   AF-A0A3M0CUP1-F1
#
_cell.length_a   1.000
_cell.length_b   1.000
_cell.length_c   1.000
_cell.angle_alpha   90.00
_cell.angle_beta   90.00
_cell.angle_gamma   90.00
#
_symmetry.space_group_name_H-M   'P 1'
#
loop_
_entity.id
_entity.type
_entity.pdbx_description
1 polymer ?
#
loop_
_entity_poly.entity_id
_entity_poly.type
_entity_poly.pdbx_seq_one_letter_code
_entity_poly.pdbx_strand_id
1 'polypeptide(L)'
;MGTVLSLVADVQYDLQRLHGLWMALAFPQLRDSHPVVSRWTPTTTRERVTYRVWAVLGALGLFVGYPLAVLGLLIRFHVRRFDRTATRLGAVGTVLLAALVWGALTALARLRFSTEGFLAVAAAGTVAVLSTILALLFRRIGGRVTTVFVAYPFAVVAVFLPPVVAALYSPTLASVVFPRSETLAIWLLDSVLTYGNLNTLLRQRFELVGFAYVAMWGSLAVPVGWALGLLVTLANLVRPSSGDEEEGDG
;
A
#
# COMPACT_ATOMS: atom_id res chain seq x y z
N MET A 1 -24.63 25.92 -6.37
CA MET A 1 -24.34 26.25 -4.95
C MET A 1 -24.39 25.04 -4.01
N GLY A 2 -25.35 24.11 -4.14
CA GLY A 2 -25.48 22.96 -3.22
C GLY A 2 -24.27 22.01 -3.15
N THR A 3 -23.64 21.65 -4.27
CA THR A 3 -22.52 20.70 -4.31
C THR A 3 -21.23 21.24 -3.69
N VAL A 4 -20.97 22.54 -3.79
CA VAL A 4 -19.78 23.16 -3.21
C VAL A 4 -19.91 23.23 -1.69
N LEU A 5 -21.10 23.58 -1.19
CA LEU A 5 -21.39 23.60 0.24
C LEU A 5 -21.31 22.19 0.85
N SER A 6 -21.76 21.16 0.14
CA SER A 6 -21.63 19.77 0.61
C SER A 6 -20.16 19.31 0.64
N LEU A 7 -19.36 19.65 -0.36
CA LEU A 7 -17.93 19.33 -0.37
C LEU A 7 -17.17 20.00 0.78
N VAL A 8 -17.46 21.28 1.05
CA VAL A 8 -16.83 22.00 2.17
C VAL A 8 -17.22 21.40 3.51
N ALA A 9 -18.49 21.02 3.69
CA ALA A 9 -18.95 20.35 4.91
C ALA A 9 -18.27 18.99 5.12
N ASP A 10 -18.13 18.21 4.05
CA ASP A 10 -17.43 16.92 4.03
C ASP A 10 -15.95 17.05 4.40
N VAL A 11 -15.25 18.02 3.77
CA VAL A 11 -13.84 18.32 4.06
C VAL A 11 -13.68 18.76 5.51
N GLN A 12 -14.55 19.64 5.99
CA GLN A 12 -14.53 20.12 7.36
C GLN A 12 -14.73 18.98 8.37
N TYR A 13 -15.66 18.08 8.10
CA TYR A 13 -15.90 16.89 8.91
C TYR A 13 -14.65 15.99 8.97
N ASP A 14 -14.05 15.72 7.81
CA ASP A 14 -12.85 14.88 7.71
C ASP A 14 -11.66 15.49 8.49
N LEU A 15 -11.45 16.81 8.37
CA LEU A 15 -10.41 17.54 9.11
C LEU A 15 -10.67 17.52 10.62
N GLN A 16 -11.90 17.75 11.05
CA GLN A 16 -12.27 17.74 12.48
C GLN A 16 -12.04 16.35 13.09
N ARG A 17 -12.40 15.29 12.36
CA ARG A 17 -12.22 13.92 12.80
C ARG A 17 -10.74 13.55 12.95
N LEU A 18 -9.92 13.87 11.94
CA LEU A 18 -8.47 13.63 11.99
C LEU A 18 -7.79 14.44 13.11
N HIS A 19 -8.14 15.71 13.25
CA HIS A 19 -7.60 16.56 14.30
C HIS A 19 -8.01 16.05 15.70
N GLY A 20 -9.27 15.63 15.87
CA GLY A 20 -9.74 15.01 17.11
C GLY A 20 -8.95 13.76 17.48
N LEU A 21 -8.72 12.87 16.50
CA LEU A 21 -7.91 11.66 16.70
C LEU A 21 -6.45 11.99 17.07
N TRP A 22 -5.86 13.00 16.44
CA TRP A 22 -4.52 13.48 16.77
C TRP A 22 -4.44 14.03 18.19
N MET A 23 -5.38 14.89 18.57
CA MET A 23 -5.43 15.47 19.92
C MET A 23 -5.62 14.38 20.97
N ALA A 24 -6.42 13.37 20.66
CA ALA A 24 -6.66 12.23 21.51
C ALA A 24 -5.44 11.31 21.74
N LEU A 25 -4.36 11.42 20.96
CA LEU A 25 -3.12 10.67 21.21
C LEU A 25 -2.37 11.17 22.46
N ALA A 26 -2.36 12.49 22.67
CA ALA A 26 -1.71 13.10 23.83
C ALA A 26 -2.70 13.38 24.98
N PHE A 27 -3.98 13.55 24.65
CA PHE A 27 -5.05 13.86 25.61
C PHE A 27 -6.17 12.82 25.48
N PRO A 28 -5.99 11.60 26.02
CA PRO A 28 -6.96 10.51 25.86
C PRO A 28 -8.33 10.85 26.43
N GLN A 29 -8.43 11.79 27.39
CA GLN A 29 -9.70 12.29 27.94
C GLN A 29 -10.63 12.91 26.88
N LEU A 30 -10.10 13.27 25.71
CA LEU A 30 -10.90 13.74 24.57
C LEU A 30 -11.66 12.62 23.85
N ARG A 31 -11.31 11.34 24.05
CA ARG A 31 -12.02 10.19 23.45
C ARG A 31 -13.31 9.83 24.18
N ASP A 32 -13.32 9.95 25.50
CA ASP A 32 -14.36 9.38 26.37
C ASP A 32 -15.45 10.40 26.79
N SER A 33 -15.65 11.46 26.00
CA SER A 33 -16.66 12.48 26.30
C SER A 33 -18.07 11.93 26.00
N HIS A 34 -18.70 11.32 27.00
CA HIS A 34 -20.12 10.99 26.96
C HIS A 34 -20.97 12.27 26.78
N PRO A 35 -22.14 12.20 26.12
CA PRO A 35 -22.99 13.37 25.82
C PRO A 35 -23.38 14.22 27.05
N VAL A 36 -23.28 13.63 28.24
CA VAL A 36 -23.70 14.23 29.52
C VAL A 36 -22.52 14.85 30.29
N VAL A 37 -21.27 14.54 29.93
CA VAL A 37 -20.06 15.04 30.61
C VAL A 37 -19.49 16.23 29.84
N SER A 38 -19.21 17.34 30.55
CA SER A 38 -18.58 18.52 29.96
C SER A 38 -17.24 18.14 29.31
N ARG A 39 -17.03 18.54 28.05
CA ARG A 39 -15.76 18.35 27.34
C ARG A 39 -14.60 18.90 28.17
N TRP A 40 -13.58 18.07 28.39
CA TRP A 40 -12.38 18.45 29.15
C TRP A 40 -11.69 19.68 28.52
N THR A 41 -11.25 20.62 29.36
CA THR A 41 -10.50 21.82 28.95
C THR A 41 -9.28 22.04 29.82
N PRO A 42 -8.13 22.49 29.26
CA PRO A 42 -6.90 22.69 30.01
C PRO A 42 -7.06 23.83 31.04
N THR A 43 -6.89 23.51 32.31
CA THR A 43 -7.06 24.47 33.43
C THR A 43 -5.75 25.14 33.81
N THR A 44 -4.62 24.45 33.64
CA THR A 44 -3.28 24.98 34.00
C THR A 44 -2.55 25.63 32.83
N THR A 45 -1.64 26.57 33.13
CA THR A 45 -0.81 27.25 32.10
C THR A 45 0.05 26.27 31.31
N ARG A 46 0.64 25.27 31.98
CA ARG A 46 1.47 24.25 31.34
C ARG A 46 0.66 23.38 30.37
N GLU A 47 -0.52 22.92 30.79
CA GLU A 47 -1.41 22.15 29.91
C GLU A 47 -1.86 22.97 28.70
N ARG A 48 -2.16 24.27 28.87
CA ARG A 48 -2.53 25.14 27.75
C ARG A 48 -1.41 25.26 26.72
N VAL A 49 -0.16 25.37 27.16
CA VAL A 49 1.01 25.41 26.25
C VAL A 49 1.17 24.08 25.53
N THR A 50 1.17 22.95 26.25
CA THR A 50 1.28 21.62 25.65
C THR A 50 0.15 21.36 24.66
N TYR A 51 -1.08 21.72 25.01
CA TYR A 51 -2.26 21.58 24.14
C TYR A 51 -2.09 22.38 22.85
N ARG A 52 -1.65 23.64 22.93
CA ARG A 52 -1.43 24.48 21.73
C ARG A 52 -0.29 23.95 20.86
N VAL A 53 0.84 23.57 21.45
CA VAL A 53 1.97 23.01 20.70
C VAL A 53 1.55 21.72 20.00
N TRP A 54 0.85 20.83 20.70
CA TRP A 54 0.34 19.59 20.11
C TRP A 54 -0.69 19.84 19.01
N ALA A 55 -1.57 20.83 19.18
CA ALA A 55 -2.54 21.22 18.16
C ALA A 55 -1.87 21.80 16.91
N VAL A 56 -0.83 22.62 17.06
CA VAL A 56 -0.05 23.18 15.95
C VAL A 56 0.69 22.08 15.19
N LEU A 57 1.33 21.15 15.91
CA LEU A 57 1.94 19.96 15.30
C LEU A 57 0.89 19.12 14.58
N GLY A 58 -0.30 18.98 15.15
CA GLY A 58 -1.43 18.30 14.52
C GLY A 58 -1.90 19.00 13.25
N ALA A 59 -1.98 20.32 13.24
CA ALA A 59 -2.34 21.09 12.05
C ALA A 59 -1.29 20.94 10.93
N LEU A 60 0.00 20.96 11.28
CA LEU A 60 1.08 20.70 10.32
C LEU A 60 1.04 19.26 9.80
N GLY A 61 0.79 18.28 10.69
CA GLY A 61 0.58 16.89 10.31
C GLY A 61 -0.64 16.72 9.39
N LEU A 62 -1.71 17.46 9.64
CA LEU A 62 -2.94 17.44 8.84
C LEU A 62 -2.74 18.03 7.44
N PHE A 63 -1.85 19.01 7.29
CA PHE A 63 -1.49 19.57 5.98
C PHE A 63 -0.93 18.50 5.03
N VAL A 64 -0.18 17.53 5.56
CA VAL A 64 0.35 16.39 4.78
C VAL A 64 -0.63 15.22 4.79
N GLY A 65 -1.22 14.92 5.95
CA GLY A 65 -2.09 13.77 6.18
C GLY A 65 -3.41 13.86 5.40
N TYR A 66 -4.00 15.04 5.27
CA TYR A 66 -5.28 15.18 4.55
C TYR A 66 -5.15 14.87 3.05
N PRO A 67 -4.19 15.43 2.28
CA PRO A 67 -3.94 15.00 0.90
C PRO A 67 -3.70 13.49 0.76
N LEU A 68 -2.97 12.88 1.69
CA LEU A 68 -2.75 11.43 1.70
C LEU A 68 -4.05 10.65 1.98
N ALA A 69 -4.90 11.13 2.88
CA ALA A 69 -6.19 10.51 3.15
C ALA A 69 -7.11 10.56 1.93
N VAL A 70 -7.13 11.69 1.23
CA VAL A 70 -7.86 11.88 -0.04
C VAL A 70 -7.32 10.94 -1.11
N LEU A 71 -5.99 10.82 -1.24
CA LEU A 71 -5.37 9.88 -2.17
C LEU A 71 -5.75 8.42 -1.84
N GLY A 72 -5.74 8.05 -0.56
CA GLY A 72 -6.22 6.74 -0.11
C GLY A 72 -7.69 6.49 -0.44
N LEU A 73 -8.54 7.51 -0.29
CA LEU A 73 -9.96 7.44 -0.67
C LEU A 73 -10.12 7.25 -2.19
N LEU A 74 -9.33 7.97 -3.00
CA LEU A 74 -9.31 7.81 -4.45
C LEU A 74 -8.88 6.40 -4.86
N ILE A 75 -7.82 5.86 -4.26
CA ILE A 75 -7.35 4.49 -4.49
C ILE A 75 -8.47 3.50 -4.13
N ARG A 76 -9.06 3.63 -2.94
CA ARG A 76 -10.16 2.77 -2.47
C ARG A 76 -11.37 2.82 -3.40
N PHE A 77 -11.72 4.01 -3.90
CA PHE A 77 -12.82 4.18 -4.85
C PHE A 77 -12.55 3.44 -6.16
N HIS A 78 -11.36 3.58 -6.74
CA HIS A 78 -10.99 2.89 -7.98
C HIS A 78 -10.97 1.38 -7.78
N VAL A 79 -10.34 0.89 -6.70
CA VAL A 79 -10.28 -0.54 -6.40
C VAL A 79 -11.68 -1.12 -6.24
N ARG A 80 -12.56 -0.50 -5.45
CA ARG A 80 -13.96 -0.95 -5.25
C ARG A 80 -14.77 -1.05 -6.55
N ARG A 81 -14.44 -0.22 -7.55
CA ARG A 81 -15.10 -0.27 -8.86
C ARG A 81 -14.75 -1.56 -9.62
N PHE A 82 -13.53 -2.06 -9.46
CA PHE A 82 -13.06 -3.33 -10.05
C PHE A 82 -13.38 -4.55 -9.17
N ASP A 83 -13.61 -4.33 -7.88
CA ASP A 83 -13.72 -5.39 -6.87
C ASP A 83 -15.02 -6.19 -6.88
N ARG A 84 -16.01 -5.83 -7.72
CA ARG A 84 -17.30 -6.56 -7.81
C ARG A 84 -17.13 -8.04 -8.18
N THR A 85 -16.03 -8.39 -8.86
CA THR A 85 -15.73 -9.79 -9.22
C THR A 85 -14.96 -10.49 -8.09
N ALA A 86 -14.01 -9.82 -7.43
CA ALA A 86 -13.19 -10.44 -6.38
C ALA A 86 -13.96 -10.58 -5.05
N THR A 87 -14.84 -9.63 -4.70
CA THR A 87 -15.74 -9.76 -3.55
C THR A 87 -16.69 -10.94 -3.65
N ARG A 88 -17.10 -11.33 -4.87
CA ARG A 88 -17.96 -12.53 -5.09
C ARG A 88 -17.19 -13.85 -5.06
N LEU A 89 -15.92 -13.83 -5.47
CA LEU A 89 -15.05 -15.01 -5.51
C LEU A 89 -14.47 -15.38 -4.13
N GLY A 90 -14.33 -14.41 -3.23
CA GLY A 90 -13.63 -14.59 -1.96
C GLY A 90 -12.14 -14.90 -2.15
N ALA A 91 -11.38 -15.03 -1.05
CA ALA A 91 -9.92 -15.21 -1.18
C ALA A 91 -9.54 -16.50 -1.94
N VAL A 92 -10.30 -17.58 -1.75
CA VAL A 92 -10.07 -18.85 -2.45
C VAL A 92 -10.35 -18.70 -3.94
N GLY A 93 -11.48 -18.08 -4.32
CA GLY A 93 -11.80 -17.85 -5.73
C GLY A 93 -10.79 -16.92 -6.41
N THR A 94 -10.25 -15.92 -5.71
CA THR A 94 -9.17 -15.06 -6.26
C THR A 94 -7.90 -15.85 -6.57
N VAL A 95 -7.47 -16.74 -5.66
CA VAL A 95 -6.29 -17.59 -5.89
C VAL A 95 -6.54 -18.56 -7.04
N LEU A 96 -7.70 -19.21 -7.07
CA LEU A 96 -8.07 -20.12 -8.15
C LEU A 96 -8.13 -19.41 -9.50
N LEU A 97 -8.72 -18.22 -9.55
CA LEU A 97 -8.77 -17.41 -10.77
C LEU A 97 -7.37 -17.02 -11.23
N ALA A 98 -6.51 -16.56 -10.32
CA ALA A 98 -5.13 -16.22 -10.65
C ALA A 98 -4.36 -17.43 -11.19
N ALA A 99 -4.47 -18.58 -10.52
CA ALA A 99 -3.85 -19.83 -10.96
C ALA A 99 -4.39 -20.29 -12.32
N LEU A 100 -5.69 -20.15 -12.57
CA LEU A 100 -6.31 -20.52 -13.84
C LEU A 100 -5.89 -19.59 -14.98
N VAL A 101 -5.86 -18.28 -14.76
CA VAL A 101 -5.41 -17.30 -15.76
C VAL A 101 -3.95 -17.52 -16.12
N TRP A 102 -3.06 -17.62 -15.12
CA TRP A 102 -1.65 -17.86 -15.34
C TRP A 102 -1.37 -19.26 -15.90
N GLY A 103 -2.12 -20.28 -15.46
CA GLY A 103 -2.05 -21.64 -15.99
C GLY A 103 -2.47 -21.71 -17.46
N ALA A 104 -3.56 -21.03 -17.83
CA ALA A 104 -4.02 -20.93 -19.22
C ALA A 104 -3.01 -20.18 -20.09
N LEU A 105 -2.44 -19.06 -19.60
CA LEU A 105 -1.36 -18.34 -20.28
C LEU A 105 -0.13 -19.23 -20.48
N THR A 106 0.23 -20.03 -19.47
CA THR A 106 1.36 -20.96 -19.53
C THR A 106 1.11 -22.06 -20.56
N ALA A 107 -0.11 -22.63 -20.59
CA ALA A 107 -0.51 -23.62 -21.59
C ALA A 107 -0.50 -23.03 -23.00
N LEU A 108 -1.04 -21.82 -23.18
CA LEU A 108 -1.03 -21.11 -24.46
C LEU A 108 0.40 -20.79 -24.90
N ALA A 109 1.27 -20.40 -23.98
CA ALA A 109 2.67 -20.15 -24.27
C ALA A 109 3.39 -21.40 -24.75
N ARG A 110 3.07 -22.57 -24.18
CA ARG A 110 3.58 -23.86 -24.66
C ARG A 110 3.12 -24.20 -26.07
N LEU A 111 1.93 -23.77 -26.47
CA LEU A 111 1.37 -24.01 -27.81
C LEU A 111 1.86 -23.00 -28.86
N ARG A 112 2.25 -21.78 -28.45
CA ARG A 112 2.49 -20.65 -29.36
C ARG A 112 3.92 -20.12 -29.36
N PHE A 113 4.70 -20.37 -28.32
CA PHE A 113 6.05 -19.83 -28.14
C PHE A 113 7.11 -20.93 -27.99
N SER A 114 8.38 -20.53 -28.06
CA SER A 114 9.53 -21.39 -27.75
C SER A 114 9.54 -21.79 -26.27
N THR A 115 10.37 -22.77 -25.93
CA THR A 115 10.58 -23.24 -24.54
C THR A 115 10.88 -22.09 -23.58
N GLU A 116 11.60 -21.07 -24.04
CA GLU A 116 11.91 -19.84 -23.30
C GLU A 116 10.64 -19.06 -22.93
N GLY A 117 9.73 -18.86 -23.88
CA GLY A 117 8.45 -18.18 -23.63
C GLY A 117 7.56 -18.94 -22.66
N PHE A 118 7.55 -20.28 -22.74
CA PHE A 118 6.85 -21.13 -21.77
C PHE A 118 7.43 -20.97 -20.36
N LEU A 119 8.76 -21.08 -20.19
CA LEU A 119 9.43 -20.95 -18.90
C LEU A 119 9.24 -19.55 -18.29
N ALA A 120 9.29 -18.50 -19.12
CA ALA A 120 9.04 -17.13 -18.70
C ALA A 120 7.65 -16.96 -18.06
N VAL A 121 6.60 -17.43 -18.74
CA VAL A 121 5.22 -17.33 -18.24
C VAL A 121 4.99 -18.22 -17.02
N ALA A 122 5.55 -19.44 -17.01
CA ALA A 122 5.42 -20.37 -15.90
C ALA A 122 6.09 -19.83 -14.62
N ALA A 123 7.31 -19.31 -14.72
CA ALA A 123 8.03 -18.73 -13.59
C ALA A 123 7.32 -17.47 -13.07
N ALA A 124 6.92 -16.57 -13.97
CA ALA A 124 6.17 -15.36 -13.62
C ALA A 124 4.84 -15.67 -12.92
N GLY A 125 4.07 -16.61 -13.47
CA GLY A 125 2.79 -17.03 -12.91
C GLY A 125 2.93 -17.67 -11.53
N THR A 126 3.97 -18.48 -11.32
CA THR A 126 4.25 -19.09 -10.01
C THR A 126 4.51 -18.02 -8.95
N VAL A 127 5.35 -17.03 -9.27
CA VAL A 127 5.65 -15.91 -8.36
C VAL A 127 4.39 -15.08 -8.08
N ALA A 128 3.58 -14.81 -9.11
CA ALA A 128 2.32 -14.07 -8.96
C ALA A 128 1.36 -14.78 -8.00
N VAL A 129 1.15 -16.08 -8.21
CA VAL A 129 0.20 -16.89 -7.43
C VAL A 129 0.69 -17.05 -5.99
N LEU A 130 1.95 -17.41 -5.77
CA LEU A 130 2.50 -17.55 -4.41
C LEU A 130 2.41 -16.23 -3.63
N SER A 131 2.78 -15.11 -4.26
CA SER A 131 2.71 -13.80 -3.62
C SER A 131 1.26 -13.40 -3.30
N THR A 132 0.31 -13.74 -4.20
CA THR A 132 -1.12 -13.53 -3.96
C THR A 132 -1.62 -14.36 -2.77
N ILE A 133 -1.22 -15.63 -2.67
CA ILE A 133 -1.55 -16.50 -1.54
C ILE A 133 -1.02 -15.91 -0.24
N LEU A 134 0.25 -15.50 -0.20
CA LEU A 134 0.86 -14.89 0.98
C LEU A 134 0.14 -13.59 1.37
N ALA A 135 -0.14 -12.71 0.41
CA ALA A 135 -0.88 -11.47 0.65
C ALA A 135 -2.24 -11.74 1.30
N LEU A 136 -3.00 -12.69 0.77
CA LEU A 136 -4.32 -13.05 1.28
C LEU A 136 -4.26 -13.76 2.63
N LEU A 137 -3.24 -14.59 2.85
CA LEU A 137 -3.02 -15.28 4.12
C LEU A 137 -2.71 -14.29 5.24
N PHE A 138 -1.76 -13.37 5.02
CA PHE A 138 -1.41 -12.36 6.00
C PHE A 138 -2.53 -11.33 6.24
N ARG A 139 -3.36 -11.07 5.23
CA ARG A 139 -4.59 -10.28 5.40
C ARG A 139 -5.63 -10.98 6.26
N ARG A 140 -5.69 -12.33 6.24
CA ARG A 140 -6.66 -13.12 7.02
C ARG A 140 -6.21 -13.41 8.45
N ILE A 141 -4.92 -13.72 8.64
CA ILE A 141 -4.38 -14.13 9.94
C ILE A 141 -4.07 -12.92 10.82
N GLY A 142 -3.74 -11.78 10.21
CA GLY A 142 -3.23 -10.63 10.92
C GLY A 142 -4.20 -9.45 11.01
N GLY A 143 -4.07 -8.67 12.07
CA GLY A 143 -4.77 -7.39 12.21
C GLY A 143 -4.25 -6.31 11.27
N ARG A 144 -4.66 -5.06 11.53
CA ARG A 144 -4.37 -3.89 10.68
C ARG A 144 -2.87 -3.72 10.41
N VAL A 145 -2.01 -3.97 11.40
CA VAL A 145 -0.55 -3.85 11.30
C VAL A 145 0.03 -4.87 10.32
N THR A 146 -0.27 -6.16 10.47
CA THR A 146 0.23 -7.22 9.58
C THR A 146 -0.23 -7.00 8.14
N THR A 147 -1.47 -6.52 7.96
CA THR A 147 -1.99 -6.19 6.64
C THR A 147 -1.13 -5.11 5.97
N VAL A 148 -0.87 -3.99 6.67
CA VAL A 148 -0.04 -2.88 6.14
C VAL A 148 1.39 -3.30 5.86
N PHE A 149 2.05 -3.96 6.81
CA PHE A 149 3.49 -4.20 6.74
C PHE A 149 3.87 -5.45 5.94
N VAL A 150 2.95 -6.40 5.77
CA VAL A 150 3.25 -7.70 5.14
C VAL A 150 2.33 -7.97 3.95
N ALA A 151 1.01 -7.87 4.11
CA ALA A 151 0.08 -8.24 3.04
C ALA A 151 0.20 -7.29 1.83
N TYR A 152 0.26 -5.98 2.03
CA TYR A 152 0.41 -5.02 0.93
C TYR A 152 1.71 -5.19 0.14
N PRO A 153 2.90 -5.33 0.76
CA PRO A 153 4.13 -5.67 0.04
C PRO A 153 3.98 -6.92 -0.85
N PHE A 154 3.42 -8.01 -0.33
CA PHE A 154 3.19 -9.21 -1.16
C PHE A 154 2.18 -8.98 -2.28
N ALA A 155 1.15 -8.15 -2.06
CA ALA A 155 0.22 -7.77 -3.12
C ALA A 155 0.93 -6.97 -4.24
N VAL A 156 1.85 -6.07 -3.87
CA VAL A 156 2.66 -5.32 -4.85
C VAL A 156 3.60 -6.28 -5.59
N VAL A 157 4.28 -7.20 -4.89
CA VAL A 157 5.11 -8.24 -5.50
C VAL A 157 4.31 -9.07 -6.50
N ALA A 158 3.09 -9.50 -6.15
CA ALA A 158 2.24 -10.31 -7.00
C ALA A 158 1.91 -9.65 -8.35
N VAL A 159 1.89 -8.31 -8.39
CA VAL A 159 1.56 -7.53 -9.59
C VAL A 159 2.82 -7.16 -10.39
N PHE A 160 3.87 -6.70 -9.73
CA PHE A 160 5.02 -6.06 -10.39
C PHE A 160 6.23 -6.98 -10.59
N LEU A 161 6.38 -8.02 -9.79
CA LEU A 161 7.50 -8.95 -9.91
C LEU A 161 7.38 -9.94 -11.10
N PRO A 162 6.18 -10.42 -11.51
CA PRO A 162 6.06 -11.39 -12.59
C PRO A 162 6.72 -10.97 -13.92
N PRO A 163 6.56 -9.73 -14.42
CA PRO A 163 7.23 -9.28 -15.65
C PRO A 163 8.76 -9.34 -15.56
N VAL A 164 9.33 -9.05 -14.38
CA VAL A 164 10.78 -9.06 -14.14
C VAL A 164 11.30 -10.48 -14.12
N VAL A 165 10.56 -11.40 -13.49
CA VAL A 165 10.90 -12.83 -13.46
C VAL A 165 10.78 -13.42 -14.86
N ALA A 166 9.74 -13.07 -15.64
CA ALA A 166 9.61 -13.49 -17.03
C ALA A 166 10.81 -13.06 -17.89
N ALA A 167 11.33 -11.85 -17.67
CA ALA A 167 12.47 -11.31 -18.40
C ALA A 167 13.77 -12.13 -18.17
N LEU A 168 13.89 -12.87 -17.06
CA LEU A 168 15.05 -13.76 -16.84
C LEU A 168 15.10 -14.93 -17.82
N TYR A 169 13.96 -15.34 -18.35
CA TYR A 169 13.83 -16.51 -19.23
C TYR A 169 13.54 -16.13 -20.68
N SER A 170 13.28 -14.84 -20.97
CA SER A 170 12.88 -14.36 -22.30
C SER A 170 13.75 -13.18 -22.74
N PRO A 171 14.60 -13.36 -23.77
CA PRO A 171 15.46 -12.29 -24.28
C PRO A 171 14.69 -11.06 -24.78
N THR A 172 13.52 -11.27 -25.37
CA THR A 172 12.66 -10.18 -25.85
C THR A 172 12.17 -9.32 -24.69
N LEU A 173 11.74 -9.93 -23.58
CA LEU A 173 11.36 -9.18 -22.38
C LEU A 173 12.57 -8.55 -21.70
N ALA A 174 13.70 -9.27 -21.61
CA ALA A 174 14.96 -8.75 -21.05
C ALA A 174 15.39 -7.44 -21.72
N SER A 175 15.30 -7.38 -23.06
CA SER A 175 15.69 -6.21 -23.86
C SER A 175 14.89 -4.93 -23.56
N VAL A 176 13.70 -5.06 -22.96
CA VAL A 176 12.83 -3.93 -22.60
C VAL A 176 12.85 -3.68 -21.10
N VAL A 177 12.84 -4.74 -20.29
CA VAL A 177 12.69 -4.63 -18.83
C VAL A 177 13.99 -4.27 -18.14
N PHE A 178 15.13 -4.87 -18.51
CA PHE A 178 16.40 -4.65 -17.81
C PHE A 178 16.95 -3.23 -18.03
N PRO A 179 17.01 -2.67 -19.27
CA PRO A 179 17.53 -1.31 -19.45
C PRO A 179 16.70 -0.24 -18.70
N ARG A 180 15.38 -0.41 -18.65
CA ARG A 180 14.50 0.48 -17.88
C ARG A 180 14.71 0.32 -16.38
N SER A 181 14.89 -0.91 -15.91
CA SER A 181 15.17 -1.20 -14.51
C SER A 181 16.54 -0.66 -14.08
N GLU A 182 17.55 -0.74 -14.95
CA GLU A 182 18.88 -0.18 -14.72
C GLU A 182 18.83 1.34 -14.66
N THR A 183 18.09 1.99 -15.56
CA THR A 183 17.87 3.45 -15.53
C THR A 183 17.24 3.88 -14.20
N LEU A 184 16.22 3.15 -13.74
CA LEU A 184 15.58 3.38 -12.44
C LEU A 184 16.58 3.18 -11.29
N ALA A 185 17.40 2.13 -11.35
CA ALA A 185 18.39 1.82 -10.31
C ALA A 185 19.43 2.93 -10.20
N ILE A 186 19.97 3.40 -11.33
CA ILE A 186 20.92 4.52 -11.39
C ILE A 186 20.27 5.78 -10.80
N TRP A 187 19.05 6.11 -11.23
CA TRP A 187 18.34 7.27 -10.69
C TRP A 187 18.14 7.18 -9.17
N LEU A 188 17.78 6.00 -8.64
CA LEU A 188 17.58 5.78 -7.21
C LEU A 188 18.90 5.90 -6.44
N LEU A 189 19.97 5.32 -6.97
CA LEU A 189 21.32 5.40 -6.42
C LEU A 189 21.82 6.86 -6.36
N ASP A 190 21.57 7.62 -7.42
CA ASP A 190 22.11 8.98 -7.58
C ASP A 190 21.22 10.07 -6.97
N SER A 191 19.94 9.79 -6.71
CA SER A 191 19.02 10.76 -6.10
C SER A 191 18.72 10.46 -4.63
N VAL A 192 18.28 9.23 -4.34
CA VAL A 192 17.70 8.89 -3.03
C VAL A 192 18.75 8.28 -2.09
N LEU A 193 19.59 7.39 -2.60
CA LEU A 193 20.58 6.63 -1.82
C LEU A 193 21.95 7.32 -1.73
N THR A 194 22.07 8.56 -2.21
CA THR A 194 23.27 9.39 -1.99
C THR A 194 23.43 9.76 -0.52
N TYR A 195 22.32 9.90 0.21
CA TYR A 195 22.35 10.18 1.63
C TYR A 195 22.92 8.98 2.41
N GLY A 196 23.98 9.22 3.19
CA GLY A 196 24.63 8.18 4.00
C GLY A 196 25.55 7.23 3.22
N ASN A 197 25.94 7.57 1.99
CA ASN A 197 26.89 6.82 1.17
C ASN A 197 26.46 5.38 0.83
N LEU A 198 25.15 5.08 0.90
CA LEU A 198 24.59 3.77 0.54
C LEU A 198 24.81 3.45 -0.94
N ASN A 199 24.81 4.49 -1.80
CA ASN A 199 25.12 4.38 -3.22
C ASN A 199 26.48 3.68 -3.46
N THR A 200 27.54 4.12 -2.80
CA THR A 200 28.87 3.52 -3.01
C THR A 200 28.95 2.09 -2.47
N LEU A 201 28.31 1.82 -1.32
CA LEU A 201 28.25 0.47 -0.75
C LEU A 201 27.52 -0.52 -1.68
N LEU A 202 26.39 -0.10 -2.27
CA LEU A 202 25.62 -0.91 -3.21
C LEU A 202 26.39 -1.15 -4.51
N ARG A 203 27.00 -0.10 -5.09
CA ARG A 203 27.81 -0.22 -6.32
C ARG A 203 29.07 -1.06 -6.15
N GLN A 204 29.66 -1.09 -4.95
CA GLN A 204 30.86 -1.89 -4.67
C GLN A 204 30.56 -3.37 -4.40
N ARG A 205 29.37 -3.69 -3.88
CA ARG A 205 29.04 -5.06 -3.42
C ARG A 205 28.09 -5.80 -4.35
N PHE A 206 27.36 -5.11 -5.21
CA PHE A 206 26.32 -5.72 -6.03
C PHE A 206 26.41 -5.26 -7.48
N GLU A 207 26.41 -6.25 -8.38
CA GLU A 207 26.22 -6.04 -9.81
C GLU A 207 24.76 -6.33 -10.19
N LEU A 208 24.17 -5.46 -10.98
CA LEU A 208 22.76 -5.55 -11.37
C LEU A 208 22.60 -6.51 -12.55
N VAL A 209 22.70 -7.82 -12.28
CA VAL A 209 22.61 -8.88 -13.29
C VAL A 209 21.57 -9.93 -12.89
N GLY A 210 20.73 -10.34 -13.83
CA GLY A 210 19.78 -11.44 -13.67
C GLY A 210 18.90 -11.31 -12.42
N PHE A 211 19.05 -12.24 -11.47
CA PHE A 211 18.26 -12.27 -10.23
C PHE A 211 18.41 -11.01 -9.35
N ALA A 212 19.48 -10.22 -9.52
CA ALA A 212 19.61 -8.93 -8.84
C ALA A 212 18.46 -7.97 -9.19
N TYR A 213 17.92 -8.03 -10.41
CA TYR A 213 16.73 -7.26 -10.78
C TYR A 213 15.49 -7.69 -9.99
N VAL A 214 15.32 -8.99 -9.76
CA VAL A 214 14.21 -9.53 -8.95
C VAL A 214 14.34 -9.08 -7.50
N ALA A 215 15.55 -9.13 -6.93
CA ALA A 215 15.82 -8.66 -5.58
C ALA A 215 15.56 -7.14 -5.43
N MET A 216 15.96 -6.34 -6.42
CA MET A 216 15.71 -4.90 -6.47
C MET A 216 14.20 -4.60 -6.53
N TRP A 217 13.47 -5.22 -7.45
CA TRP A 217 12.03 -5.01 -7.56
C TRP A 217 11.27 -5.53 -6.33
N GLY A 218 11.71 -6.64 -5.75
CA GLY A 218 11.19 -7.16 -4.49
C GLY A 218 11.42 -6.20 -3.32
N SER A 219 12.60 -5.60 -3.21
CA SER A 219 12.91 -4.63 -2.16
C SER A 219 12.15 -3.32 -2.35
N LEU A 220 11.91 -2.88 -3.59
CA LEU A 220 11.07 -1.72 -3.91
C LEU A 220 9.58 -1.97 -3.65
N ALA A 221 9.11 -3.21 -3.81
CA ALA A 221 7.72 -3.55 -3.53
C ALA A 221 7.35 -3.37 -2.05
N VAL A 222 8.32 -3.48 -1.14
CA VAL A 222 8.13 -3.29 0.31
C VAL A 222 7.70 -1.86 0.67
N PRO A 223 8.49 -0.80 0.40
CA PRO A 223 8.09 0.57 0.72
C PRO A 223 6.85 1.01 -0.06
N VAL A 224 6.67 0.56 -1.30
CA VAL A 224 5.45 0.83 -2.09
C VAL A 224 4.24 0.19 -1.43
N GLY A 225 4.36 -1.06 -0.97
CA GLY A 225 3.32 -1.75 -0.22
C GLY A 225 2.96 -1.02 1.07
N TRP A 226 3.97 -0.57 1.83
CA TRP A 226 3.73 0.22 3.04
C TRP A 226 3.03 1.54 2.73
N ALA A 227 3.45 2.25 1.69
CA ALA A 227 2.79 3.50 1.28
C ALA A 227 1.31 3.26 0.95
N LEU A 228 0.99 2.24 0.15
CA LEU A 228 -0.40 1.87 -0.17
C LEU A 228 -1.18 1.46 1.08
N GLY A 229 -0.59 0.65 1.96
CA GLY A 229 -1.23 0.22 3.20
C GLY A 229 -1.52 1.39 4.15
N LEU A 230 -0.60 2.35 4.27
CA LEU A 230 -0.80 3.56 5.06
C LEU A 230 -1.89 4.45 4.46
N LEU A 231 -1.91 4.63 3.14
CA LEU A 231 -2.96 5.41 2.46
C LEU A 231 -4.35 4.81 2.71
N VAL A 232 -4.49 3.49 2.58
CA VAL A 232 -5.79 2.82 2.79
C VAL A 232 -6.21 2.86 4.26
N THR A 233 -5.28 2.63 5.20
CA THR A 233 -5.62 2.72 6.62
C THR A 233 -6.01 4.13 7.03
N LEU A 234 -5.35 5.15 6.48
CA LEU A 234 -5.72 6.55 6.70
C LEU A 234 -7.10 6.87 6.11
N ALA A 235 -7.40 6.39 4.90
CA ALA A 235 -8.72 6.57 4.30
C ALA A 235 -9.83 5.92 5.13
N ASN A 236 -9.61 4.71 5.65
CA ASN A 236 -10.55 4.03 6.55
C ASN A 236 -10.67 4.75 7.90
N LEU A 237 -9.58 5.36 8.37
CA LEU A 237 -9.58 6.18 9.58
C LEU A 237 -10.39 7.46 9.41
N VAL A 238 -10.47 8.05 8.22
CA VAL A 238 -11.27 9.26 7.93
C VAL A 238 -12.73 8.94 7.63
N ARG A 239 -12.99 7.91 6.80
CA ARG A 239 -14.34 7.44 6.48
C ARG A 239 -14.40 5.91 6.61
N PRO A 240 -14.96 5.38 7.72
CA PRO A 240 -15.09 3.95 7.94
C PRO A 240 -15.98 3.32 6.87
N SER A 241 -15.71 2.07 6.48
CA SER A 241 -16.71 1.30 5.72
C SER A 241 -17.77 0.78 6.67
N SER A 242 -19.00 0.61 6.21
CA SER A 242 -20.00 -0.22 6.91
C SER A 242 -19.55 -1.66 7.18
N GLY A 243 -18.60 -2.20 6.40
CA GLY A 243 -17.99 -3.51 6.66
C GLY A 243 -16.90 -3.54 7.74
N ASP A 244 -16.48 -2.40 8.30
CA ASP A 244 -15.51 -2.34 9.41
C ASP A 244 -16.21 -2.24 10.78
N GLU A 245 -17.53 -2.07 10.82
CA GLU A 245 -18.33 -2.01 12.05
C GLU A 245 -18.60 -3.41 12.63
N GLU A 246 -18.63 -4.47 11.81
CA GLU A 246 -18.83 -5.86 12.27
C GLU A 246 -17.58 -6.49 12.92
N GLU A 247 -16.37 -6.02 12.60
CA GLU A 247 -15.12 -6.52 13.23
C GLU A 247 -14.77 -5.84 14.56
N GLY A 248 -15.53 -4.82 14.96
CA GLY A 248 -15.30 -4.06 16.21
C GLY A 248 -16.04 -4.57 17.44
N ASP A 249 -16.93 -5.56 17.28
CA ASP A 249 -17.81 -6.09 18.33
C ASP A 249 -17.64 -7.61 18.55
N GLY A 250 -16.43 -8.13 18.29
CA GLY A 250 -16.04 -9.54 18.50
C GLY A 250 -14.87 -9.71 19.45
#